data_AF-A0A947F1Y0-F1
#
_entry.id   AF-A0A947F1Y0-F1
#
_cell.length_a   1.000
_cell.length_b   1.000
_cell.length_c   1.000
_cell.angle_alpha   90.00
_cell.angle_beta   90.00
_cell.angle_gamma   90.00
#
_symmetry.space_group_name_H-M   'P 1'
#
loop_
_entity.id
_entity.type
_entity.pdbx_description
1 polymer ?
#
loop_
_entity_poly.entity_id
_entity_poly.type
_entity_poly.pdbx_seq_one_letter_code
_entity_poly.pdbx_strand_id
1 'polypeptide(L)' 'QELLAELGQMIACTELSNGYFHANHASNYLPIKAKLPQDKKTTLARIEQALQGKISLKPEYMRAL' A
#
# COMPACT_ATOMS: atom_id res chain seq x y z
N GLN A 1 -11.70 -0.25 -4.56
CA GLN A 1 -10.70 -0.93 -5.39
C GLN A 1 -9.82 0.07 -6.13
N GLU A 2 -10.37 1.18 -6.63
CA GLU A 2 -9.59 2.26 -7.29
C GLU A 2 -8.46 2.85 -6.42
N LEU A 3 -8.73 3.24 -5.17
CA LEU A 3 -7.71 3.84 -4.28
C LEU A 3 -6.44 2.98 -4.09
N LEU A 4 -6.59 1.65 -4.06
CA LEU A 4 -5.46 0.75 -3.84
C LEU A 4 -4.60 0.62 -5.11
N ALA A 5 -5.22 0.70 -6.29
CA ALA A 5 -4.51 0.75 -7.56
C ALA A 5 -3.74 2.08 -7.70
N GLU A 6 -4.37 3.20 -7.33
CA GLU A 6 -3.72 4.52 -7.30
C GLU A 6 -2.49 4.54 -6.39
N LEU A 7 -2.59 3.96 -5.18
CA LEU A 7 -1.45 3.82 -4.27
C LEU A 7 -0.32 2.98 -4.87
N GLY A 8 -0.65 1.90 -5.58
CA GLY A 8 0.32 1.11 -6.34
C GLY A 8 1.06 1.95 -7.37
N GLN A 9 0.32 2.78 -8.12
CA GLN A 9 0.88 3.68 -9.12
C GLN A 9 1.77 4.76 -8.50
N MET A 10 1.36 5.36 -7.38
CA MET A 10 2.17 6.33 -6.64
C MET A 10 3.52 5.73 -6.23
N ILE A 11 3.53 4.53 -5.65
CA ILE A 11 4.76 3.86 -5.23
C ILE A 11 5.61 3.47 -6.44
N ALA A 12 5.01 2.99 -7.53
CA ALA A 12 5.73 2.65 -8.75
C ALA A 12 6.47 3.86 -9.33
N CYS A 13 5.83 5.03 -9.32
CA CYS A 13 6.41 6.29 -9.79
C CYS A 13 7.29 7.02 -8.75
N THR A 14 7.33 6.57 -7.50
CA THR A 14 8.16 7.18 -6.46
C THR A 14 9.56 6.59 -6.47
N GLU A 15 10.57 7.44 -6.58
CA GLU A 15 11.97 7.08 -6.45
C GLU A 15 12.59 7.82 -5.27
N LEU A 16 13.05 7.07 -4.26
CA LEU A 16 13.79 7.61 -3.12
C LEU A 16 15.08 6.80 -2.99
N SER A 17 16.17 7.49 -2.69
CA SER A 17 17.48 6.89 -2.45
C SER A 17 17.63 6.33 -1.04
N ASN A 18 16.97 6.94 -0.05
CA ASN A 18 16.90 6.46 1.34
C ASN A 18 15.72 7.11 2.07
N GLY A 19 14.50 6.65 1.78
CA GLY A 19 13.29 7.26 2.33
C GLY A 19 12.16 6.27 2.57
N TYR A 20 11.19 6.67 3.39
CA TYR A 20 10.01 5.87 3.68
C TYR A 20 8.79 6.40 2.95
N PHE A 21 8.06 5.51 2.29
CA PHE A 21 6.71 5.75 1.77
C PHE A 21 5.70 5.18 2.76
N HIS A 22 4.87 6.06 3.33
CA HIS A 22 3.82 5.69 4.28
C HIS A 22 2.46 6.09 3.71
N ALA A 23 1.49 5.16 3.75
CA ALA A 23 0.10 5.47 3.45
C ALA A 23 -0.81 4.78 4.48
N ASN A 24 -1.38 5.59 5.39
CA ASN A 24 -2.26 5.12 6.47
C ASN A 24 -3.72 5.61 6.30
N HIS A 25 -4.17 5.90 5.07
CA HIS A 25 -5.45 6.56 4.85
C HIS A 25 -6.61 5.85 5.61
N ALA A 26 -7.53 6.61 6.23
CA ALA A 26 -8.59 6.06 7.10
C ALA A 26 -9.57 5.12 6.35
N SER A 27 -9.67 5.25 5.03
CA SER A 27 -10.39 4.31 4.18
C SER A 27 -9.55 3.11 3.70
N ASN A 28 -8.26 3.05 4.04
CA ASN A 28 -7.30 2.11 3.47
C ASN A 28 -7.32 0.77 4.19
N TYR A 29 -7.46 -0.27 3.40
CA TYR A 29 -7.58 -1.64 3.89
C TYR A 29 -6.24 -2.36 4.10
N LEU A 30 -5.14 -1.76 3.64
CA LEU A 30 -3.78 -2.29 3.72
C LEU A 30 -2.82 -1.19 4.19
N PRO A 31 -2.32 -1.22 5.43
CA PRO A 31 -1.30 -0.26 5.86
C PRO A 31 -0.01 -0.47 5.07
N ILE A 32 0.47 0.58 4.40
CA ILE A 32 1.71 0.54 3.61
C ILE A 32 2.79 1.32 4.35
N LYS A 33 3.92 0.64 4.59
CA LYS A 33 5.18 1.20 5.05
C LYS A 33 6.30 0.54 4.25
N ALA A 34 6.96 1.30 3.39
CA ALA A 34 8.00 0.80 2.50
C ALA A 34 9.25 1.68 2.58
N LYS A 35 10.42 1.09 2.85
CA LYS A 35 11.71 1.76 2.73
C LYS A 35 12.21 1.64 1.29
N LEU A 36 12.27 2.74 0.57
CA LEU A 36 12.71 2.78 -0.82
C LEU A 36 14.24 2.98 -0.92
N PRO A 37 14.92 2.30 -1.87
CA PRO A 37 14.35 1.43 -2.92
C PRO A 37 14.10 -0.03 -2.48
N GLN A 38 14.62 -0.44 -1.32
CA GLN A 38 14.69 -1.83 -0.83
C GLN A 38 13.35 -2.57 -0.88
N ASP A 39 12.26 -1.94 -0.41
CA ASP A 39 10.95 -2.57 -0.26
C ASP A 39 10.00 -2.31 -1.44
N LYS A 40 10.45 -1.61 -2.50
CA LYS A 40 9.57 -1.18 -3.61
C LYS A 40 8.84 -2.36 -4.25
N LYS A 41 9.59 -3.38 -4.67
CA LYS A 41 9.07 -4.55 -5.38
C LYS A 41 8.13 -5.36 -4.48
N THR A 42 8.54 -5.60 -3.24
CA THR A 42 7.77 -6.35 -2.24
C THR A 42 6.45 -5.66 -1.93
N THR A 43 6.46 -4.33 -1.84
CA THR A 43 5.26 -3.52 -1.58
C THR A 43 4.29 -3.55 -2.77
N LEU A 44 4.80 -3.41 -4.00
CA LEU A 44 3.97 -3.51 -5.21
C LEU A 44 3.31 -4.89 -5.35
N ALA A 45 4.05 -5.98 -5.10
CA ALA A 45 3.49 -7.32 -5.13
C ALA A 45 2.37 -7.51 -4.09
N ARG A 46 2.53 -6.92 -2.90
CA ARG A 46 1.51 -6.98 -1.85
C ARG A 46 0.24 -6.20 -2.24
N ILE A 47 0.39 -5.06 -2.91
CA ILE A 47 -0.73 -4.28 -3.43
C ILE A 47 -1.46 -5.07 -4.51
N GLU A 48 -0.73 -5.72 -5.42
CA GLU A 48 -1.31 -6.56 -6.47
C GLU A 48 -2.11 -7.74 -5.89
N GLN A 49 -1.56 -8.42 -4.89
CA GLN A 49 -2.26 -9.51 -4.19
C GLN A 49 -3.54 -9.04 -3.49
N ALA A 50 -3.52 -7.83 -2.90
CA ALA A 50 -4.69 -7.24 -2.27
C ALA A 50 -5.76 -6.83 -3.30
N LEU A 51 -5.37 -6.31 -4.47
CA LEU A 51 -6.27 -6.04 -5.60
C LEU A 51 -6.91 -7.32 -6.14
N GLN A 52 -6.16 -8.43 -6.17
CA GLN A 52 -6.65 -9.75 -6.56
C GLN A 52 -7.54 -10.41 -5.48
N GLY A 53 -7.80 -9.75 -4.35
CA GLY A 53 -8.60 -10.29 -3.25
C GLY A 53 -7.92 -11.44 -2.49
N LYS A 54 -6.61 -11.65 -2.70
CA LYS A 54 -5.83 -12.72 -2.05
C LYS A 54 -5.39 -12.37 -0.63
N ILE A 55 -5.53 -11.11 -0.23
CA ILE A 55 -5.20 -10.64 1.11
C ILE A 55 -6.48 -10.13 1.77
N SER A 56 -6.78 -10.66 2.97
CA SER A 56 -7.84 -10.12 3.79
C SER A 56 -7.51 -8.68 4.21
N LEU A 57 -8.34 -7.78 3.71
CA LEU A 57 -8.37 -6.38 4.04
C LEU A 57 -8.76 -6.19 5.51
N LYS A 58 -8.25 -5.14 6.19
CA LYS A 58 -8.62 -4.89 7.59
C LYS A 58 -10.15 -4.75 7.74
N PRO A 59 -10.76 -5.36 8.77
CA PRO A 59 -12.19 -5.25 9.00
C PRO A 59 -12.63 -3.82 9.26
N GLU A 60 -13.84 -3.51 8.82
CA GLU A 60 -14.44 -2.16 8.85
C GLU A 60 -14.51 -1.56 10.27
N TYR A 61 -14.67 -2.40 11.30
CA TYR A 61 -14.73 -1.98 12.71
C TYR A 61 -13.38 -1.55 13.29
N MET A 62 -12.26 -1.83 12.62
CA MET A 62 -10.92 -1.36 13.03
C MET A 62 -10.55 -0.01 12.39
N ARG A 63 -11.49 0.60 11.64
CA ARG A 63 -11.36 1.98 11.17
C ARG A 63 -11.47 2.92 12.36
N ALA A 64 -10.33 3.41 12.85
CA ALA A 64 -10.34 4.58 13.71
C ALA A 64 -10.71 5.80 12.85
N LEU A 65 -11.76 6.52 13.27
CA LEU A 65 -12.29 7.74 12.66
C LEU A 65 -11.21 8.82 12.51
#